data_AF-A0A497N519-F1
#
_entry.id   AF-A0A497N519-F1
#
_cell.length_a   1.000
_cell.length_b   1.000
_cell.length_c   1.000
_cell.angle_alpha   90.00
_cell.angle_beta   90.00
_cell.angle_gamma   90.00
#
_symmetry.space_group_name_H-M   'P 1'
#
loop_
_entity.id
_entity.type
_entity.pdbx_description
1 polymer ?
#
loop_
_entity_poly.entity_id
_entity_poly.type
_entity_poly.pdbx_seq_one_letter_code
_entity_poly.pdbx_strand_id
1 'polypeptide(L)'
;MVVWMAVAACGIACEVCGALAKGKCPIGGCSKGSEASEKLERQKAVLGFNCPILECASKRGVDYCSRDCKDFPCKIYYEAGFPYSGKFLDIMGKMIRGG
;
A
#
# COMPACT_ATOMS: atom_id res chain seq x y z
N MET A 1 -9.79 21.14 11.20
CA MET A 1 -9.31 20.57 9.94
C MET A 1 -8.98 19.11 10.23
N VAL A 2 -9.85 18.17 9.86
CA VAL A 2 -9.57 16.74 10.10
C VAL A 2 -8.49 16.37 9.08
N VAL A 3 -7.25 16.23 9.53
CA VAL A 3 -6.18 15.68 8.69
C VAL A 3 -6.54 14.21 8.52
N TRP A 4 -7.10 13.86 7.36
CA TRP A 4 -7.40 12.48 7.05
C TRP A 4 -6.09 11.71 6.95
N MET A 5 -5.80 10.91 7.96
CA MET A 5 -4.63 10.02 7.95
C MET A 5 -4.84 8.96 6.87
N ALA A 6 -4.08 9.06 5.78
CA ALA A 6 -4.15 8.10 4.68
C ALA A 6 -3.45 6.80 5.09
N VAL A 7 -4.15 5.92 5.81
CA VAL A 7 -3.65 4.59 6.18
C VAL A 7 -4.00 3.60 5.08
N ALA A 8 -2.99 2.90 4.58
CA ALA A 8 -3.15 1.85 3.58
C ALA A 8 -3.80 0.60 4.20
N ALA A 9 -4.40 -0.26 3.37
CA ALA A 9 -4.93 -1.55 3.80
C ALA A 9 -3.88 -2.42 4.53
N CYS A 10 -2.59 -2.26 4.23
CA CYS A 10 -1.50 -2.95 4.92
C CYS A 10 -1.08 -2.33 6.26
N GLY A 11 -1.74 -1.26 6.71
CA GLY A 11 -1.43 -0.55 7.96
C GLY A 11 -0.35 0.53 7.84
N ILE A 12 0.26 0.72 6.66
CA ILE A 12 1.22 1.80 6.45
C ILE A 12 0.49 3.14 6.39
N ALA A 13 0.82 4.04 7.30
CA ALA A 13 0.42 5.44 7.23
C ALA A 13 1.18 6.12 6.09
N CYS A 14 0.50 6.33 4.96
CA CYS A 14 1.10 6.93 3.78
C CYS A 14 1.54 8.37 4.02
N GLU A 15 0.91 9.09 4.93
CA GLU A 15 1.25 10.46 5.30
C GLU A 15 2.67 10.63 5.87
N VAL A 16 3.22 9.60 6.53
CA VAL A 16 4.60 9.58 7.03
C VAL A 16 5.54 8.80 6.11
N CYS A 17 5.04 8.26 5.00
CA CYS A 17 5.86 7.52 4.04
C CYS A 17 6.84 8.47 3.35
N GLY A 18 8.15 8.17 3.47
CA GLY A 18 9.20 9.01 2.88
C GLY A 18 9.10 9.18 1.37
N ALA A 19 8.51 8.23 0.64
CA ALA A 19 8.30 8.38 -0.81
C ALA A 19 7.20 9.41 -1.10
N LEU A 20 6.10 9.40 -0.33
CA LEU A 20 5.02 10.37 -0.50
C LEU A 20 5.45 11.76 -0.03
N ALA A 21 6.06 11.86 1.16
CA ALA A 21 6.55 13.11 1.72
C ALA A 21 7.54 13.84 0.81
N LYS A 22 8.31 13.10 0.00
CA LYS A 22 9.25 13.65 -0.99
C LYS A 22 8.65 13.85 -2.38
N GLY A 23 7.35 13.62 -2.57
CA GLY A 23 6.68 13.74 -3.88
C GLY A 23 7.09 12.66 -4.90
N LYS A 24 7.73 11.58 -4.44
CA LYS A 24 8.26 10.49 -5.30
C LYS A 24 7.33 9.29 -5.41
N CYS A 25 6.23 9.25 -4.65
CA CYS A 25 5.25 8.19 -4.72
C CYS A 25 4.37 8.36 -5.98
N PRO A 26 4.50 7.49 -7.01
CA PRO A 26 3.82 7.67 -8.29
C PRO A 26 2.29 7.59 -8.19
N ILE A 27 1.80 6.88 -7.17
CA ILE A 27 0.37 6.66 -6.93
C ILE A 27 -0.25 7.68 -5.95
N GLY A 28 0.55 8.59 -5.39
CA GLY A 28 0.05 9.59 -4.44
C GLY A 28 -0.54 8.97 -3.16
N GLY A 29 0.16 7.97 -2.60
CA GLY A 29 -0.31 7.22 -1.42
C GLY A 29 -1.33 6.13 -1.77
N CYS A 30 -1.58 5.27 -0.79
CA CYS A 30 -2.52 4.15 -0.87
C CYS A 30 -3.79 4.45 -0.06
N SER A 31 -4.71 3.50 0.03
CA SER A 31 -5.98 3.63 0.77
C SER A 31 -6.33 2.33 1.51
N LYS A 32 -7.38 2.39 2.34
CA LYS A 32 -8.06 1.22 2.91
C LYS A 32 -8.85 0.46 1.84
N GLY A 33 -9.24 -0.78 2.12
CA GLY A 33 -9.91 -1.64 1.15
C GLY A 33 -11.21 -1.09 0.54
N SER A 34 -12.08 -0.44 1.32
CA SER A 34 -13.31 0.19 0.82
C SER A 34 -13.08 1.35 -0.16
N GLU A 35 -11.89 1.94 -0.16
CA GLU A 35 -11.49 3.07 -1.01
C GLU A 35 -10.42 2.67 -2.04
N ALA A 36 -10.34 1.37 -2.36
CA ALA A 36 -9.26 0.83 -3.18
C ALA A 36 -9.39 1.13 -4.67
N SER A 37 -10.61 1.31 -5.20
CA SER A 37 -10.90 1.33 -6.64
C SER A 37 -9.99 2.30 -7.42
N GLU A 38 -10.02 3.59 -7.06
CA GLU A 38 -9.19 4.61 -7.73
C GLU A 38 -7.69 4.33 -7.59
N LYS A 39 -7.26 3.82 -6.43
CA LYS A 39 -5.85 3.51 -6.17
C LYS A 39 -5.37 2.30 -6.97
N LEU A 40 -6.21 1.28 -7.15
CA LEU A 40 -5.90 0.11 -7.96
C LEU A 40 -5.79 0.50 -9.44
N GLU A 41 -6.72 1.30 -9.97
CA GLU A 41 -6.62 1.80 -11.35
C GLU A 41 -5.35 2.62 -11.58
N ARG A 42 -5.02 3.51 -10.63
CA ARG A 42 -3.78 4.30 -10.71
C ARG A 42 -2.52 3.42 -10.59
N GLN A 43 -2.53 2.40 -9.73
CA GLN A 43 -1.43 1.42 -9.64
C GLN A 43 -1.25 0.69 -10.97
N LYS A 44 -2.33 0.19 -11.57
CA LYS A 44 -2.26 -0.48 -12.87
C LYS A 44 -1.70 0.43 -13.95
N ALA A 45 -2.19 1.67 -14.03
CA ALA A 45 -1.79 2.63 -15.05
C ALA A 45 -0.32 3.08 -14.91
N VAL A 46 0.17 3.30 -13.68
CA VAL A 46 1.51 3.89 -13.47
C VAL A 46 2.59 2.86 -13.17
N LEU A 47 2.23 1.76 -12.49
CA LEU A 47 3.18 0.71 -12.10
C LEU A 47 3.09 -0.54 -12.98
N GLY A 48 2.02 -0.70 -13.76
CA GLY A 48 1.75 -1.90 -14.56
C GLY A 48 1.15 -3.08 -13.78
N PHE A 49 1.05 -2.97 -12.46
CA PHE A 49 0.51 -4.01 -11.58
C PHE A 49 -0.31 -3.42 -10.42
N ASN A 50 -1.20 -4.23 -9.85
CA ASN A 50 -1.96 -3.89 -8.65
C ASN A 50 -1.25 -4.42 -7.40
N CYS A 51 -1.30 -3.66 -6.30
CA CYS A 51 -0.84 -4.14 -5.00
C CYS A 51 -1.71 -5.34 -4.58
N PRO A 52 -1.13 -6.54 -4.41
CA PRO A 52 -1.92 -7.75 -4.11
C PRO A 52 -2.59 -7.68 -2.73
N ILE A 53 -2.03 -6.90 -1.81
CA ILE A 53 -2.63 -6.66 -0.50
C ILE A 53 -3.89 -5.80 -0.61
N LEU A 54 -3.80 -4.67 -1.32
CA LEU A 54 -4.93 -3.76 -1.48
C LEU A 54 -6.05 -4.41 -2.30
N GLU A 55 -5.69 -5.13 -3.37
CA GLU A 55 -6.64 -5.85 -4.20
C GLU A 55 -7.38 -6.93 -3.41
N CYS A 56 -6.66 -7.72 -2.59
CA CYS A 56 -7.27 -8.71 -1.72
C CYS A 56 -8.19 -8.05 -0.68
N ALA A 57 -7.73 -6.98 -0.03
CA ALA A 57 -8.49 -6.25 0.96
C ALA A 57 -9.81 -5.71 0.37
N SER A 58 -9.75 -5.11 -0.81
CA SER A 58 -10.93 -4.66 -1.56
C SER A 58 -11.90 -5.80 -1.86
N LYS A 59 -11.41 -6.90 -2.47
CA LYS A 59 -12.24 -8.06 -2.84
C LYS A 59 -12.90 -8.74 -1.64
N ARG A 60 -12.27 -8.69 -0.47
CA ARG A 60 -12.78 -9.30 0.77
C ARG A 60 -13.57 -8.35 1.65
N GLY A 61 -13.71 -7.07 1.28
CA GLY A 61 -14.38 -6.06 2.11
C GLY A 61 -13.65 -5.79 3.43
N VAL A 62 -12.32 -5.84 3.43
CA VAL A 62 -11.45 -5.60 4.59
C VAL A 62 -10.82 -4.22 4.44
N ASP A 63 -10.98 -3.34 5.42
CA ASP A 63 -10.38 -2.00 5.37
C ASP A 63 -8.89 -2.01 5.72
N TYR A 64 -8.52 -2.60 6.86
CA TYR A 64 -7.13 -2.73 7.29
C TYR A 64 -6.84 -4.16 7.71
N CYS A 65 -5.88 -4.81 7.05
CA CYS A 65 -5.64 -6.24 7.23
C CYS A 65 -5.30 -6.61 8.68
N SER A 66 -4.41 -5.87 9.35
CA SER A 66 -4.01 -6.20 10.71
C SER A 66 -5.10 -5.99 11.76
N ARG A 67 -6.09 -5.13 11.47
CA ARG A 67 -7.22 -4.84 12.37
C ARG A 67 -8.43 -5.73 12.08
N ASP A 68 -8.75 -5.91 10.80
CA ASP A 68 -10.05 -6.40 10.35
C ASP A 68 -9.98 -7.81 9.72
N CYS A 69 -8.82 -8.26 9.23
CA CYS A 69 -8.68 -9.58 8.61
C CYS A 69 -8.34 -10.65 9.65
N LYS A 70 -9.24 -11.62 9.83
CA LYS A 70 -9.06 -12.75 10.77
C LYS A 70 -7.87 -13.66 10.43
N ASP A 71 -7.44 -13.67 9.17
CA ASP A 71 -6.34 -14.52 8.70
C ASP A 71 -4.99 -13.79 8.75
N PHE A 72 -4.94 -12.54 9.23
CA PHE A 72 -3.71 -11.78 9.24
C PHE A 72 -2.74 -12.30 10.33
N PRO A 73 -1.43 -12.46 10.03
CA PRO A 73 -0.79 -12.30 8.72
C PRO A 73 -1.09 -13.48 7.78
N CYS A 74 -1.65 -13.21 6.60
CA CYS A 74 -2.07 -14.27 5.67
C CYS A 74 -1.00 -14.55 4.62
N LYS A 75 -1.13 -15.69 3.91
CA LYS A 75 -0.17 -16.15 2.89
C LYS A 75 0.23 -15.10 1.85
N ILE A 76 -0.68 -14.18 1.49
CA ILE A 76 -0.43 -13.14 0.48
C ILE A 76 0.69 -12.20 0.94
N TYR A 77 0.81 -11.88 2.23
CA TYR A 77 1.92 -11.06 2.73
C TYR A 77 3.27 -11.75 2.54
N TYR A 78 3.32 -13.05 2.78
CA TYR A 78 4.53 -13.86 2.62
C TYR A 78 4.89 -14.07 1.15
N GLU A 79 3.91 -14.39 0.30
CA GLU A 79 4.11 -14.64 -1.13
C GLU A 79 4.44 -13.35 -1.91
N ALA A 80 3.73 -12.26 -1.62
CA ALA A 80 3.92 -10.99 -2.33
C ALA A 80 5.09 -10.16 -1.77
N GLY A 81 5.47 -10.36 -0.51
CA GLY A 81 6.57 -9.66 0.14
C GLY A 81 6.30 -8.16 0.41
N PHE A 82 5.05 -7.73 0.49
CA PHE A 82 4.70 -6.36 0.87
C PHE A 82 4.39 -6.28 2.38
N PRO A 83 4.69 -5.17 3.08
CA PRO A 83 5.44 -3.99 2.64
C PRO A 83 6.92 -4.02 3.08
N TYR A 84 7.48 -5.14 3.55
CA TYR A 84 8.83 -5.14 4.13
C TYR A 84 9.71 -6.35 3.74
N SER A 85 9.46 -7.00 2.60
CA SER A 85 10.48 -7.91 2.03
C SER A 85 11.73 -7.14 1.61
N GLY A 86 12.87 -7.83 1.56
CA GLY A 86 14.13 -7.24 1.08
C GLY A 86 13.99 -6.57 -0.29
N LYS A 87 13.33 -7.25 -1.25
CA LYS A 87 13.06 -6.69 -2.58
C LYS A 87 12.25 -5.39 -2.53
N PHE A 88 11.20 -5.33 -1.70
CA PHE A 88 10.41 -4.12 -1.54
C PHE A 88 11.24 -2.99 -0.91
N LEU A 89 12.01 -3.31 0.14
CA LEU A 89 12.88 -2.35 0.83
C LEU A 89 13.95 -1.76 -0.09
N ASP A 90 14.55 -2.56 -0.98
CA ASP A 90 15.52 -2.08 -1.95
C ASP A 90 14.90 -1.08 -2.94
N ILE A 91 13.70 -1.38 -3.44
CA ILE A 91 12.95 -0.48 -4.35
C ILE A 91 12.62 0.82 -3.63
N MET A 92 12.06 0.74 -2.42
CA MET A 92 11.72 1.92 -1.63
C MET A 92 12.95 2.74 -1.26
N GLY A 93 14.07 2.08 -0.94
CA GLY A 93 15.35 2.73 -0.66
C GLY A 93 15.83 3.57 -1.84
N LYS A 94 15.83 2.98 -3.04
CA LYS A 94 16.17 3.70 -4.30
C LYS A 94 15.23 4.87 -4.55
N MET A 95 13.93 4.65 -4.43
CA MET A 95 12.91 5.69 -4.62
C MET A 95 13.12 6.86 -3.64
N ILE A 96 13.27 6.57 -2.34
CA ILE A 96 13.34 7.61 -1.29
C ILE A 96 14.66 8.37 -1.32
N ARG A 97 15.79 7.67 -1.49
CA ARG A 97 17.13 8.28 -1.46
C ARG A 97 17.46 9.01 -2.77
N GLY A 98 16.77 8.67 -3.87
CA GLY A 98 17.18 9.10 -5.20
C GLY A 98 18.31 8.21 -5.68
N GLY A 99 18.10 7.56 -6.82
CA GLY A 99 19.20 6.97 -7.59
C GLY A 99 19.98 8.08 -8.27
#